data_AF-A0AAU2SPT0-F1
#
_entry.id   AF-A0AAU2SPT0-F1
#
_cell.length_a   1.000
_cell.length_b   1.000
_cell.length_c   1.000
_cell.angle_alpha   90.00
_cell.angle_beta   90.00
_cell.angle_gamma   90.00
#
_symmetry.space_group_name_H-M   'P 1'
#
loop_
_entity.id
_entity.type
_entity.pdbx_description
1 polymer ?
#
loop_
_entity_poly.entity_id
_entity_poly.type
_entity_poly.pdbx_seq_one_letter_code
_entity_poly.pdbx_strand_id
1 'polypeptide(L)'
;MELEAASVVIGALAAGGAQGLQDTASAAVRDSYTRLRELVVARFRGHRRAETVLDDYLEDPETWRTPLEVFLRETGALSDPAVLETAQQLMSLLDPSGATRGQYAVNIHNSSGLQLNHQGGNVQVNNFKG
;
A
#
# COMPACT_ATOMS: atom_id res chain seq x y z
N MET A 1 10.13 11.40 7.26
CA MET A 1 9.78 10.07 6.69
C MET A 1 8.27 9.88 6.48
N GLU A 2 7.42 10.85 6.81
CA GLU A 2 5.95 10.72 6.66
C GLU A 2 5.42 10.90 5.23
N LEU A 3 6.12 11.67 4.39
CA LEU A 3 5.72 11.90 2.99
C LEU A 3 5.82 10.63 2.13
N GLU A 4 6.78 9.75 2.44
CA GLU A 4 7.00 8.50 1.71
C GLU A 4 5.88 7.48 1.99
N ALA A 5 5.46 7.38 3.26
CA ALA A 5 4.38 6.49 3.68
C ALA A 5 3.03 6.88 3.04
N ALA A 6 2.70 8.17 3.04
CA ALA A 6 1.52 8.70 2.36
C ALA A 6 1.55 8.39 0.86
N SER A 7 2.67 8.67 0.21
CA SER A 7 2.86 8.42 -1.22
C SER A 7 2.64 6.94 -1.58
N VAL A 8 3.16 6.02 -0.77
CA VAL A 8 2.99 4.58 -0.98
C VAL A 8 1.53 4.14 -0.77
N VAL A 9 0.86 4.57 0.30
CA VAL A 9 -0.54 4.18 0.53
C VAL A 9 -1.45 4.73 -0.56
N ILE A 10 -1.29 6.01 -0.90
CA ILE A 10 -2.09 6.68 -1.94
C ILE A 10 -1.82 6.04 -3.31
N GLY A 11 -0.54 5.87 -3.68
CA GLY A 11 -0.18 5.25 -4.94
C GLY A 11 -0.68 3.80 -5.05
N ALA A 12 -0.70 3.05 -3.94
CA ALA A 12 -1.19 1.69 -3.90
C ALA A 12 -2.71 1.64 -4.08
N LEU A 13 -3.45 2.59 -3.50
CA LEU A 13 -4.90 2.72 -3.70
C LEU A 13 -5.24 3.11 -5.14
N ALA A 14 -4.54 4.05 -5.77
CA ALA A 14 -4.75 4.40 -7.18
C ALA A 14 -4.41 3.23 -8.11
N ALA A 15 -3.21 2.66 -7.98
CA ALA A 15 -2.76 1.58 -8.85
C ALA A 15 -3.58 0.30 -8.62
N GLY A 16 -3.93 0.01 -7.36
CA GLY A 16 -4.79 -1.10 -6.98
C GLY A 16 -6.23 -0.93 -7.42
N GLY A 17 -6.77 0.28 -7.41
CA GLY A 17 -8.08 0.58 -7.98
C GLY A 17 -8.08 0.42 -9.50
N ALA A 18 -7.11 1.02 -10.19
CA ALA A 18 -7.04 0.99 -11.64
C ALA A 18 -6.73 -0.40 -12.21
N GLN A 19 -5.78 -1.13 -11.62
CA GLN A 19 -5.33 -2.44 -12.12
C GLN A 19 -5.97 -3.61 -11.37
N GLY A 20 -6.24 -3.50 -10.06
CA GLY A 20 -6.81 -4.59 -9.27
C GLY A 20 -8.28 -4.88 -9.60
N LEU A 21 -9.02 -3.92 -10.16
CA LEU A 21 -10.39 -4.12 -10.63
C LEU A 21 -10.47 -4.66 -12.08
N GLN A 22 -9.34 -4.80 -12.77
CA GLN A 22 -9.31 -5.40 -14.11
C GLN A 22 -9.53 -6.92 -14.03
N ASP A 23 -10.22 -7.49 -15.02
CA ASP A 23 -10.46 -8.94 -15.10
C ASP A 23 -9.14 -9.75 -15.14
N THR A 24 -8.10 -9.15 -15.72
CA THR A 24 -6.74 -9.70 -15.82
C THR A 24 -5.92 -9.61 -14.54
N ALA A 25 -6.41 -8.93 -13.50
CA ALA A 25 -5.70 -8.81 -12.24
C ALA A 25 -5.61 -10.17 -11.54
N SER A 26 -4.42 -10.52 -11.03
CA SER A 26 -4.27 -11.74 -10.23
C SER A 26 -5.12 -11.68 -8.95
N ALA A 27 -5.60 -12.83 -8.47
CA ALA A 27 -6.37 -12.92 -7.23
C ALA A 27 -5.63 -12.29 -6.03
N ALA A 28 -4.29 -12.40 -6.00
CA ALA A 28 -3.45 -11.78 -4.97
C ALA A 28 -3.51 -10.24 -4.98
N VAL A 29 -3.58 -9.61 -6.17
CA VAL A 29 -3.71 -8.14 -6.30
C VAL A 29 -5.07 -7.70 -5.77
N ARG A 30 -6.13 -8.41 -6.16
CA ARG A 30 -7.51 -8.16 -5.72
C ARG A 30 -7.68 -8.30 -4.21
N ASP A 31 -7.14 -9.37 -3.64
CA ASP A 31 -7.15 -9.61 -2.19
C ASP A 31 -6.39 -8.51 -1.44
N SER A 32 -5.18 -8.18 -1.90
CA SER A 32 -4.34 -7.14 -1.27
C SER A 32 -5.00 -5.76 -1.34
N TYR A 33 -5.58 -5.39 -2.49
CA TYR A 33 -6.33 -4.13 -2.63
C TYR A 33 -7.56 -4.09 -1.73
N THR A 34 -8.34 -5.18 -1.69
CA THR A 34 -9.53 -5.28 -0.83
C THR A 34 -9.14 -5.09 0.64
N ARG A 35 -8.10 -5.79 1.08
CA ARG A 35 -7.57 -5.69 2.45
C ARG A 35 -7.08 -4.29 2.78
N LEU A 36 -6.33 -3.65 1.89
CA LEU A 36 -5.85 -2.28 2.08
C LEU A 36 -7.03 -1.31 2.24
N ARG A 37 -8.03 -1.41 1.37
CA ARG A 37 -9.24 -0.61 1.44
C ARG A 37 -9.99 -0.83 2.74
N GLU A 38 -10.16 -2.07 3.18
CA GLU A 38 -10.83 -2.38 4.45
C GLU A 38 -10.10 -1.78 5.66
N LEU A 39 -8.76 -1.84 5.69
CA LEU A 39 -7.98 -1.23 6.77
C LEU A 39 -8.14 0.29 6.79
N VAL A 40 -8.08 0.95 5.63
CA VAL A 40 -8.28 2.40 5.51
C VAL A 40 -9.69 2.80 5.93
N VAL A 41 -10.72 2.12 5.41
CA VAL A 41 -12.12 2.37 5.78
C VAL A 41 -12.35 2.11 7.27
N ALA A 42 -11.74 1.07 7.84
CA ALA A 42 -11.81 0.80 9.27
C ALA A 42 -11.23 1.96 10.10
N ARG A 43 -10.22 2.68 9.60
CA ARG A 43 -9.68 3.89 10.26
C ARG A 43 -10.52 5.12 10.02
N PHE A 44 -11.23 5.17 8.90
CA PHE A 44 -12.18 6.24 8.59
C PHE A 44 -13.53 6.05 9.29
N ARG A 45 -13.76 4.94 10.00
CA ARG A 45 -14.95 4.72 10.84
C ARG A 45 -15.12 5.90 11.81
N GLY A 46 -16.22 6.63 11.65
CA GLY A 46 -16.53 7.83 12.45
C GLY A 46 -16.12 9.15 11.80
N HIS A 47 -15.44 9.13 10.65
CA HIS A 47 -15.06 10.28 9.84
C HIS A 47 -15.71 10.21 8.45
N ARG A 48 -17.00 10.57 8.37
CA ARG A 48 -17.76 10.56 7.10
C ARG A 48 -17.07 11.31 5.96
N ARG A 49 -16.36 12.41 6.27
CA ARG A 49 -15.60 13.17 5.26
C ARG A 49 -14.44 12.36 4.68
N ALA A 50 -13.74 11.57 5.50
CA ALA A 50 -12.63 10.74 5.04
C ALA A 50 -13.13 9.63 4.11
N GLU A 51 -14.29 9.04 4.42
CA GLU A 51 -14.95 8.05 3.56
C GLU A 51 -15.34 8.66 2.20
N THR A 52 -15.91 9.86 2.19
CA THR A 52 -16.23 10.57 0.93
C THR A 52 -14.97 10.89 0.12
N VAL A 53 -13.91 11.39 0.77
CA VAL A 53 -12.64 11.71 0.08
C VAL A 53 -11.99 10.47 -0.53
N LEU A 54 -12.14 9.30 0.10
CA LEU A 54 -11.65 8.05 -0.49
C LEU A 54 -12.40 7.68 -1.76
N ASP A 55 -13.72 7.88 -1.79
CA ASP A 55 -14.56 7.59 -2.95
C ASP A 55 -14.24 8.56 -4.10
N ASP A 56 -14.20 9.86 -3.80
CA ASP A 56 -13.83 10.92 -4.76
C ASP A 56 -12.40 10.72 -5.29
N TYR A 57 -11.49 10.18 -4.47
CA TYR A 57 -10.15 9.80 -4.92
C TYR A 57 -10.13 8.66 -5.92
N LEU A 58 -11.06 7.70 -5.82
CA LEU A 58 -11.16 6.63 -6.81
C LEU A 58 -11.68 7.16 -8.15
N GLU A 59 -12.46 8.25 -8.13
CA GLU A 59 -12.93 8.93 -9.34
C GLU A 59 -11.87 9.86 -9.92
N ASP A 60 -11.25 10.71 -9.10
CA ASP A 60 -10.25 11.71 -9.53
C ASP A 60 -9.00 11.71 -8.60
N PRO A 61 -8.07 10.76 -8.79
CA PRO A 61 -6.93 10.60 -7.90
C PRO A 61 -5.95 11.79 -7.95
N GLU A 62 -5.93 12.58 -9.02
CA GLU A 62 -5.07 13.74 -9.14
C GLU A 62 -5.55 14.90 -8.26
N THR A 63 -6.87 15.16 -8.25
CA THR A 63 -7.47 16.23 -7.46
C THR A 63 -7.53 15.88 -5.97
N TRP A 64 -7.84 14.62 -5.65
CA TRP A 64 -8.11 14.21 -4.26
C TRP A 64 -6.93 13.60 -3.52
N ARG A 65 -5.75 13.51 -4.16
CA ARG A 65 -4.51 13.03 -3.51
C ARG A 65 -4.17 13.82 -2.24
N THR A 66 -4.15 15.14 -2.34
CA THR A 66 -3.78 16.03 -1.21
C THR A 66 -4.77 15.92 -0.04
N PRO A 67 -6.09 16.06 -0.23
CA PRO A 67 -7.04 15.89 0.88
C PRO A 67 -7.03 14.48 1.46
N LEU A 68 -6.87 13.44 0.63
CA LEU A 68 -6.76 12.06 1.13
C LEU A 68 -5.55 11.87 2.05
N GLU A 69 -4.40 12.45 1.70
CA GLU A 69 -3.21 12.41 2.56
C GLU A 69 -3.49 12.99 3.95
N VAL A 70 -4.16 14.15 4.01
CA VAL A 70 -4.48 14.82 5.27
C VAL A 70 -5.35 13.91 6.14
N PHE A 71 -6.42 13.32 5.58
CA PHE A 71 -7.28 12.41 6.33
C PHE A 71 -6.57 11.12 6.76
N LEU A 72 -5.71 10.54 5.92
CA LEU A 72 -4.91 9.37 6.29
C LEU A 72 -3.96 9.68 7.46
N ARG A 73 -3.42 10.89 7.52
CA ARG A 73 -2.59 11.36 8.64
C ARG A 73 -3.43 11.60 9.89
N GLU A 74 -4.54 12.32 9.77
CA GLU A 74 -5.41 12.66 10.92
C GLU A 74 -6.04 11.41 11.56
N THR A 75 -6.38 10.40 10.77
CA THR A 75 -6.95 9.14 11.26
C THR A 75 -5.90 8.13 11.73
N GLY A 76 -4.61 8.46 11.58
CA GLY A 76 -3.50 7.60 11.96
C GLY A 76 -3.30 6.38 11.04
N ALA A 77 -3.94 6.35 9.88
CA ALA A 77 -3.77 5.27 8.90
C ALA A 77 -2.31 5.17 8.40
N LEU A 78 -1.61 6.31 8.32
CA LEU A 78 -0.19 6.35 7.93
C LEU A 78 0.78 5.86 9.02
N SER A 79 0.31 5.71 10.25
CA SER A 79 1.11 5.16 11.35
C SER A 79 0.79 3.69 11.62
N ASP A 80 -0.20 3.13 10.92
CA ASP A 80 -0.58 1.73 11.07
C ASP A 80 0.36 0.83 10.24
N PRO A 81 1.09 -0.10 10.88
CA PRO A 81 2.02 -0.96 10.16
C PRO A 81 1.28 -1.89 9.19
N ALA A 82 0.08 -2.36 9.53
CA ALA A 82 -0.68 -3.25 8.63
C ALA A 82 -1.13 -2.53 7.35
N VAL A 83 -1.49 -1.24 7.43
CA VAL A 83 -1.78 -0.40 6.26
C VAL A 83 -0.53 -0.26 5.37
N LEU A 84 0.62 0.09 5.96
CA LEU A 84 1.86 0.30 5.21
C LEU A 84 2.37 -0.99 4.56
N GLU A 85 2.34 -2.11 5.28
CA GLU A 85 2.73 -3.42 4.77
C GLU A 85 1.83 -3.86 3.63
N THR A 86 0.50 -3.73 3.77
CA THR A 86 -0.45 -4.13 2.73
C THR A 86 -0.30 -3.27 1.48
N ALA A 87 -0.09 -1.96 1.63
CA ALA A 87 0.17 -1.05 0.51
C ALA A 87 1.45 -1.42 -0.25
N GLN A 88 2.51 -1.77 0.49
CA GLN A 88 3.79 -2.18 -0.10
C GLN A 88 3.68 -3.54 -0.80
N GLN A 89 2.96 -4.50 -0.21
CA GLN A 89 2.67 -5.78 -0.87
C GLN A 89 1.91 -5.57 -2.18
N LEU A 90 0.88 -4.72 -2.17
CA LEU A 90 0.09 -4.41 -3.36
C LEU A 90 0.95 -3.78 -4.46
N MET A 91 1.79 -2.79 -4.13
CA MET A 91 2.71 -2.20 -5.10
C MET A 91 3.72 -3.21 -5.64
N SER A 92 4.20 -4.15 -4.83
CA SER A 92 5.10 -5.21 -5.28
C SER A 92 4.42 -6.18 -6.25
N LEU A 93 3.12 -6.45 -6.06
CA LEU A 93 2.34 -7.28 -6.96
C LEU A 93 1.99 -6.55 -8.28
N LEU A 94 1.77 -5.24 -8.22
CA LEU A 94 1.45 -4.40 -9.38
C LEU A 94 2.68 -4.06 -10.22
N ASP A 95 3.80 -3.76 -9.55
CA ASP A 95 5.08 -3.46 -10.16
C ASP A 95 6.22 -4.27 -9.51
N PRO A 96 6.36 -5.56 -9.87
CA PRO A 96 7.45 -6.39 -9.36
C PRO A 96 8.85 -5.89 -9.79
N SER A 97 8.91 -5.16 -10.90
CA SER A 97 10.15 -4.54 -11.41
C SER A 97 10.66 -3.43 -10.49
N GLY A 98 9.75 -2.65 -9.91
CA GLY A 98 10.07 -1.64 -8.93
C GLY A 98 10.35 -2.20 -7.54
N ALA A 99 9.65 -3.25 -7.13
CA ALA A 99 10.00 -3.95 -5.89
C ALA A 99 11.46 -4.44 -5.91
N THR A 100 11.91 -4.95 -7.06
CA THR A 100 13.31 -5.40 -7.28
C THR A 100 14.31 -4.25 -7.22
N ARG A 101 13.88 -3.01 -7.51
CA ARG A 101 14.70 -1.78 -7.41
C ARG A 101 14.69 -1.13 -6.02
N GLY A 102 13.96 -1.67 -5.04
CA GLY A 102 13.88 -1.11 -3.69
C GLY A 102 13.08 0.19 -3.57
N GLN A 103 12.42 0.62 -4.64
CA GLN A 103 11.66 1.89 -4.72
C GLN A 103 10.38 1.90 -3.87
N TYR A 104 9.93 0.74 -3.39
CA TYR A 104 8.77 0.62 -2.51
C TYR A 104 9.14 0.29 -1.07
N ALA A 105 10.43 0.07 -0.75
CA ALA A 105 10.89 -0.25 0.59
C ALA A 105 10.80 0.98 1.50
N VAL A 106 9.58 1.28 1.96
CA VAL A 106 9.36 2.14 3.12
C VAL A 106 10.20 1.55 4.24
N ASN A 107 11.14 2.34 4.71
CA ASN A 107 12.15 1.97 5.69
C ASN A 107 11.47 1.79 7.06
N ILE A 108 10.83 0.64 7.27
CA ILE A 108 10.18 0.26 8.54
C ILE A 108 11.30 -0.09 9.54
N HIS A 109 12.07 0.90 9.95
CA HIS A 109 13.12 0.77 10.98
C HIS A 109 12.53 0.64 12.39
N ASN A 110 11.48 -0.14 12.60
CA ASN A 110 11.13 -0.62 13.94
C ASN A 110 10.12 -1.77 13.97
N SER A 111 10.29 -2.81 13.15
CA SER A 111 9.74 -4.10 13.57
C SER A 111 10.45 -5.25 12.88
N SER A 112 10.92 -6.15 13.70
CA SER A 112 11.64 -7.37 13.38
C SER A 112 10.89 -8.23 12.37
N GLY A 113 11.62 -8.65 11.32
CA GLY A 113 11.39 -9.93 10.64
C GLY A 113 10.08 -10.06 9.89
N LEU A 114 9.97 -9.43 8.72
CA LEU A 114 9.00 -9.84 7.71
C LEU A 114 9.72 -10.35 6.48
N GLN A 115 10.08 -11.62 6.59
CA GLN A 115 10.34 -12.48 5.45
C GLN A 115 9.02 -12.57 4.68
N LEU A 116 8.88 -11.76 3.63
CA LEU A 116 7.78 -11.89 2.67
C LEU A 116 7.94 -13.26 1.97
N ASN A 117 7.45 -14.32 2.62
CA ASN A 117 7.32 -15.65 2.03
C ASN A 117 6.15 -15.61 1.04
N HIS A 118 6.39 -15.03 -0.13
CA HIS A 118 5.56 -15.30 -1.30
C HIS A 118 5.83 -16.75 -1.71
N GLN A 119 4.77 -17.55 -1.73
CA GLN A 119 4.83 -18.95 -2.17
C GLN A 119 5.49 -19.04 -3.55
N GLY A 120 6.60 -19.78 -3.62
CA GLY A 120 7.21 -20.24 -4.88
C GLY A 120 8.38 -19.39 -5.39
N GLY A 121 9.55 -19.50 -4.76
CA GLY A 121 10.81 -19.03 -5.36
C GLY A 121 11.86 -18.65 -4.34
N ASN A 122 12.68 -19.62 -3.92
CA ASN A 122 13.87 -19.35 -3.11
C ASN A 122 14.84 -18.45 -3.88
N VAL A 123 15.15 -17.27 -3.36
CA VAL A 123 16.48 -16.66 -3.55
C VAL A 123 16.92 -16.06 -2.22
N GLN A 124 17.80 -16.80 -1.54
CA GLN A 124 18.65 -16.27 -0.49
C GLN A 124 20.06 -16.32 -1.03
N VAL A 125 20.59 -15.18 -1.49
CA VAL A 125 22.00 -15.06 -1.88
C VAL A 125 22.75 -14.42 -0.71
N ASN A 126 23.18 -15.25 0.24
CA ASN A 126 24.11 -14.84 1.27
C ASN A 126 25.54 -14.99 0.72
N ASN A 127 26.12 -13.90 0.20
CA ASN A 127 27.55 -13.86 -0.10
C ASN A 127 28.30 -13.28 1.11
N PHE A 128 28.78 -14.17 1.98
CA PHE A 128 29.81 -13.83 2.96
C PHE A 128 31.17 -14.21 2.36
N LYS A 129 31.99 -13.20 2.04
CA LYS A 129 33.39 -13.38 1.67
C LYS A 129 34.20 -13.32 2.97
N GLY A 130 34.89 -14.41 3.29
CA GLY A 130 35.99 -14.41 4.26
C GLY A 130 37.27 -13.84 3.65
#